data_AF-A0A1Y5T380-F1
#
_entry.id   AF-A0A1Y5T380-F1
#
_cell.length_a   1.000
_cell.length_b   1.000
_cell.length_c   1.000
_cell.angle_alpha   90.00
_cell.angle_beta   90.00
_cell.angle_gamma   90.00
#
_symmetry.space_group_name_H-M   'P 1'
#
loop_
_entity.id
_entity.type
_entity.pdbx_description
1 polymer ?
#
loop_
_entity_poly.entity_id
_entity_poly.type
_entity_poly.pdbx_seq_one_letter_code
_entity_poly.pdbx_strand_id
1 'polypeptide(L)'
;MRTTPDRIRHAISFEIIGLVIVTPLGASAFDTPLDVIGVVAIVSASIATAWNYLYNLLFDHAMLRLVGSLRKTIPIRVLHAVLFEGGLLIVLMPFIAWYLGVSWLDALLVDVSFAAFYLLYAFVFNWAYDVVFPLPPRNSESGPDDHGYGDRQSADRAGS
;
A
#
# COMPACT_ATOMS: atom_id res chain seq x y z
N MET A 1 16.60 9.44 -5.41
CA MET A 1 15.12 9.46 -5.48
C MET A 1 14.71 8.65 -6.71
N ARG A 2 13.82 7.64 -6.57
CA ARG A 2 13.31 6.87 -7.72
C ARG A 2 12.69 7.82 -8.74
N THR A 3 13.13 7.76 -9.98
CA THR A 3 12.72 8.69 -11.05
C THR A 3 11.24 8.47 -11.42
N THR A 4 10.55 9.51 -11.90
CA THR A 4 9.14 9.42 -12.32
C THR A 4 8.87 8.29 -13.34
N PRO A 5 9.76 8.00 -14.32
CA PRO A 5 9.63 6.85 -15.22
C PRO A 5 9.61 5.48 -14.52
N ASP A 6 10.43 5.28 -13.49
CA ASP A 6 10.49 4.01 -12.75
C ASP A 6 9.17 3.72 -12.02
N ARG A 7 8.52 4.77 -11.50
CA ARG A 7 7.23 4.67 -10.82
C ARG A 7 6.12 4.31 -11.79
N ILE A 8 6.12 4.90 -12.98
CA ILE A 8 5.14 4.60 -14.03
C ILE A 8 5.31 3.16 -14.52
N ARG A 9 6.55 2.73 -14.81
CA ARG A 9 6.83 1.34 -15.21
C ARG A 9 6.35 0.37 -14.15
N HIS A 10 6.67 0.61 -12.88
CA HIS A 10 6.26 -0.24 -11.77
C HIS A 10 4.73 -0.32 -11.66
N ALA A 11 4.01 0.80 -11.72
CA ALA A 11 2.55 0.83 -11.65
C ALA A 11 1.89 0.10 -12.82
N ILE A 12 2.37 0.33 -14.05
CA ILE A 12 1.83 -0.34 -15.25
C ILE A 12 2.11 -1.84 -15.20
N SER A 13 3.33 -2.25 -14.85
CA SER A 13 3.68 -3.67 -14.72
C SER A 13 2.85 -4.35 -13.63
N PHE A 14 2.65 -3.67 -12.49
CA PHE A 14 1.80 -4.16 -11.40
C PHE A 14 0.38 -4.44 -11.89
N GLU A 15 -0.22 -3.46 -12.57
CA GLU A 15 -1.61 -3.56 -13.04
C GLU A 15 -1.77 -4.66 -14.09
N ILE A 16 -0.91 -4.69 -15.11
CA ILE A 16 -1.02 -5.65 -16.22
C ILE A 16 -0.82 -7.09 -15.71
N ILE A 17 0.21 -7.34 -14.91
CA ILE A 17 0.49 -8.69 -14.39
C ILE A 17 -0.63 -9.11 -13.43
N GLY A 18 -1.12 -8.20 -12.60
CA GLY A 18 -2.25 -8.43 -11.70
C GLY A 18 -3.49 -8.87 -12.48
N LEU A 19 -3.86 -8.13 -13.52
CA LEU A 19 -5.01 -8.43 -14.38
C LEU A 19 -4.86 -9.78 -15.11
N VAL A 20 -3.69 -10.06 -15.69
CA VAL A 20 -3.42 -11.33 -16.39
C VAL A 20 -3.57 -12.54 -15.47
N ILE A 21 -3.31 -12.39 -14.17
CA ILE A 21 -3.44 -13.48 -13.19
C ILE A 21 -4.87 -13.52 -12.62
N VAL A 22 -5.42 -12.38 -12.20
CA VAL A 22 -6.69 -12.34 -11.48
C VAL A 22 -7.88 -12.69 -12.39
N THR A 23 -7.83 -12.32 -13.67
CA THR A 23 -8.92 -12.57 -14.62
C THR A 23 -9.16 -14.06 -14.87
N PRO A 24 -8.16 -14.89 -15.23
CA PRO A 24 -8.39 -16.33 -15.38
C PRO A 24 -8.72 -17.03 -14.06
N LEU A 25 -8.11 -16.61 -12.95
CA LEU A 25 -8.45 -17.16 -11.63
C LEU A 25 -9.91 -16.87 -11.27
N GLY A 26 -10.36 -15.62 -11.39
CA GLY A 26 -11.73 -15.23 -11.12
C GLY A 26 -12.73 -15.92 -12.06
N ALA A 27 -12.42 -15.99 -13.36
CA ALA A 27 -13.27 -16.69 -14.32
C ALA A 27 -13.45 -18.17 -13.97
N SER A 28 -12.38 -18.85 -13.56
CA SER A 28 -12.45 -20.25 -13.15
C SER A 28 -13.15 -20.46 -11.80
N ALA A 29 -13.00 -19.52 -10.86
CA ALA A 29 -13.58 -19.62 -9.52
C ALA A 29 -15.08 -19.31 -9.50
N PHE A 30 -15.54 -18.40 -10.36
CA PHE A 30 -16.92 -17.92 -10.41
C PHE A 30 -17.70 -18.40 -11.64
N ASP A 31 -17.14 -19.35 -12.42
CA ASP A 31 -17.72 -19.90 -13.66
C ASP A 31 -18.25 -18.81 -14.61
N THR A 32 -17.49 -17.72 -14.70
CA THR A 32 -17.88 -16.49 -15.40
C THR A 32 -16.92 -16.23 -16.57
N PRO A 33 -17.40 -15.74 -17.72
CA PRO A 33 -16.53 -15.39 -18.84
C PRO A 33 -15.39 -14.44 -18.47
N LEU A 34 -14.23 -14.62 -19.12
CA LEU A 34 -13.00 -13.86 -18.85
C LEU A 34 -13.18 -12.36 -19.07
N ASP A 35 -13.92 -11.97 -20.10
CA ASP A 35 -14.21 -10.58 -20.43
C ASP A 35 -15.03 -9.90 -19.32
N VAL A 36 -16.02 -10.59 -18.78
CA VAL A 36 -16.86 -10.10 -17.68
C VAL A 36 -16.02 -9.91 -16.41
N ILE A 37 -15.23 -10.90 -16.01
CA ILE A 37 -14.35 -10.80 -14.83
C ILE A 37 -13.27 -9.73 -15.02
N GLY A 38 -12.72 -9.59 -16.23
CA GLY A 38 -11.76 -8.54 -16.54
C GLY A 38 -12.35 -7.13 -16.36
N VAL A 39 -13.59 -6.91 -16.83
CA VAL A 39 -14.29 -5.64 -16.62
C VAL A 39 -14.56 -5.39 -15.15
N VAL A 40 -15.03 -6.40 -14.40
CA VAL A 40 -15.22 -6.26 -12.94
C VAL A 40 -13.90 -5.88 -12.27
N ALA A 41 -12.80 -6.58 -12.56
CA ALA A 41 -11.52 -6.30 -11.94
C ALA A 41 -11.05 -4.85 -12.19
N ILE A 42 -11.12 -4.38 -13.44
CA ILE A 42 -10.68 -3.02 -13.82
C ILE A 42 -11.57 -1.95 -13.19
N VAL A 43 -12.90 -2.12 -13.26
CA VAL A 43 -13.84 -1.15 -12.71
C VAL A 43 -13.77 -1.13 -11.19
N SER A 44 -13.69 -2.30 -10.55
CA SER A 44 -13.51 -2.41 -9.10
C SER A 44 -12.20 -1.77 -8.63
N ALA A 45 -11.08 -2.02 -9.31
CA ALA A 45 -9.80 -1.37 -9.00
C ALA A 45 -9.87 0.16 -9.15
N SER A 46 -10.58 0.64 -10.17
CA SER A 46 -10.80 2.08 -10.40
C SER A 46 -11.65 2.70 -9.29
N ILE A 47 -12.75 2.05 -8.90
CA ILE A 47 -13.62 2.48 -7.80
C ILE A 47 -12.83 2.47 -6.49
N ALA A 48 -12.08 1.41 -6.19
CA ALA A 48 -11.29 1.30 -4.98
C ALA A 48 -10.20 2.39 -4.92
N THR A 49 -9.55 2.71 -6.03
CA THR A 49 -8.55 3.77 -6.11
C THR A 49 -9.19 5.15 -5.87
N ALA A 50 -10.32 5.43 -6.50
CA ALA A 50 -11.07 6.66 -6.29
C ALA A 50 -11.58 6.79 -4.85
N TRP A 51 -12.11 5.71 -4.28
CA TRP A 51 -12.57 5.64 -2.90
C TRP A 51 -11.43 5.86 -1.91
N ASN A 52 -10.27 5.22 -2.12
CA ASN A 52 -9.07 5.43 -1.32
C ASN A 52 -8.67 6.90 -1.27
N TYR A 53 -8.62 7.57 -2.42
CA TYR A 53 -8.32 8.99 -2.46
C TYR A 53 -9.37 9.83 -1.72
N LEU A 54 -10.66 9.63 -2.03
CA LEU A 54 -11.75 10.40 -1.44
C LEU A 54 -11.85 10.21 0.07
N TYR A 55 -11.76 8.97 0.54
CA TYR A 55 -11.83 8.61 1.94
C TYR A 55 -10.66 9.21 2.72
N ASN A 56 -9.43 9.08 2.23
CA ASN A 56 -8.26 9.67 2.89
C ASN A 56 -8.41 11.19 3.01
N LEU A 57 -8.91 11.87 1.96
CA LEU A 57 -9.16 13.30 1.97
C LEU A 57 -10.23 13.69 3.01
N LEU A 58 -11.36 12.99 3.05
CA LEU A 58 -12.44 13.24 4.01
C LEU A 58 -11.96 13.01 5.44
N PHE A 59 -11.26 11.90 5.68
CA PHE A 59 -10.80 11.53 7.00
C PHE A 59 -9.77 12.51 7.53
N ASP A 60 -8.81 12.94 6.71
CA ASP A 60 -7.80 13.90 7.12
C ASP A 60 -8.44 15.27 7.43
N HIS A 61 -9.44 15.71 6.66
CA HIS A 61 -10.23 16.91 6.98
C HIS A 61 -11.01 16.76 8.29
N ALA A 62 -11.66 15.62 8.51
CA ALA A 62 -12.38 15.34 9.74
C ALA A 62 -11.44 15.32 10.94
N MET A 63 -10.25 14.72 10.80
CA MET A 63 -9.25 14.64 11.86
C MET A 63 -8.67 16.02 12.21
N LEU A 64 -8.43 16.88 11.21
CA LEU A 64 -8.03 18.27 11.42
C LEU A 64 -9.12 19.09 12.13
N ARG A 65 -10.39 18.90 11.79
CA ARG A 65 -11.51 19.63 12.41
C ARG A 65 -11.86 19.14 13.81
N LEU A 66 -11.81 17.83 14.06
CA LEU A 66 -12.29 17.22 15.30
C LEU A 66 -11.19 17.05 16.35
N VAL A 67 -9.96 16.75 15.92
CA VAL A 67 -8.84 16.38 16.82
C VAL A 67 -7.75 17.46 16.81
N GLY A 68 -7.72 18.34 15.80
CA GLY A 68 -6.71 19.41 15.69
C GLY A 68 -5.27 18.90 15.50
N SER A 69 -5.10 17.61 15.23
CA SER A 69 -3.81 16.94 15.13
C SER A 69 -3.88 15.77 14.17
N LEU A 70 -2.84 15.59 13.36
CA LEU A 70 -2.72 14.47 12.40
C LEU A 70 -2.12 13.20 13.03
N ARG A 71 -1.89 13.18 14.35
CA ARG A 71 -1.30 12.01 15.04
C ARG A 71 -2.32 10.88 15.15
N LYS A 72 -2.28 9.94 14.20
CA LYS A 72 -3.08 8.71 14.19
C LYS A 72 -2.61 7.75 15.28
N THR A 73 -3.22 7.80 16.47
CA THR A 73 -3.05 6.80 17.53
C THR A 73 -3.60 5.45 17.08
N ILE A 74 -3.23 4.35 17.75
CA ILE A 74 -3.68 3.00 17.37
C ILE A 74 -5.22 2.89 17.26
N PRO A 75 -6.02 3.41 18.21
CA PRO A 75 -7.48 3.37 18.09
C PRO A 75 -8.01 4.11 16.85
N ILE A 76 -7.41 5.26 16.51
CA ILE A 76 -7.78 6.04 15.32
C ILE A 76 -7.46 5.26 14.05
N ARG A 77 -6.35 4.50 14.02
CA ARG A 77 -5.98 3.65 12.87
C ARG A 77 -6.96 2.50 12.67
N VAL A 78 -7.39 1.86 13.76
CA VAL A 78 -8.38 0.77 13.69
C VAL A 78 -9.71 1.33 13.21
N LEU A 79 -10.19 2.44 13.78
CA LEU A 79 -11.42 3.10 13.35
C LEU A 79 -11.37 3.51 11.88
N HIS A 80 -10.24 4.07 11.43
CA HIS A 80 -10.00 4.43 10.04
C HIS A 80 -10.10 3.21 9.12
N ALA A 81 -9.41 2.11 9.46
CA ALA A 81 -9.43 0.90 8.64
C ALA A 81 -10.84 0.31 8.53
N VAL A 82 -11.56 0.21 9.65
CA VAL A 82 -12.93 -0.34 9.68
C VAL A 82 -13.90 0.53 8.87
N LEU A 83 -13.81 1.86 9.01
CA LEU A 83 -14.65 2.79 8.25
C LEU A 83 -14.30 2.81 6.76
N PHE A 84 -13.01 2.69 6.43
CA PHE A 84 -12.55 2.60 5.04
C PHE A 84 -13.13 1.35 4.36
N GLU A 85 -12.93 0.19 4.97
CA GLU A 85 -13.37 -1.10 4.46
C GLU A 85 -14.90 -1.16 4.37
N GLY A 86 -15.60 -0.78 5.44
CA GLY A 86 -17.06 -0.76 5.45
C GLY A 86 -17.64 0.20 4.42
N GLY A 87 -17.03 1.37 4.23
CA GLY A 87 -17.44 2.30 3.19
C GLY A 87 -17.16 1.79 1.78
N LEU A 88 -16.02 1.12 1.57
CA LEU A 88 -15.67 0.51 0.29
C LEU A 88 -16.70 -0.58 -0.07
N LEU A 89 -17.07 -1.43 0.88
CA LEU A 89 -18.11 -2.45 0.69
C LEU A 89 -19.45 -1.84 0.26
N ILE A 90 -19.87 -0.74 0.89
CA ILE A 90 -21.13 -0.05 0.53
C ILE A 90 -21.11 0.48 -0.91
N VAL A 91 -19.95 0.90 -1.42
CA VAL A 91 -19.82 1.42 -2.79
C VAL A 91 -19.61 0.30 -3.81
N LEU A 92 -18.78 -0.69 -3.47
CA LEU A 92 -18.28 -1.68 -4.41
C LEU A 92 -19.19 -2.91 -4.50
N MET A 93 -19.77 -3.38 -3.39
CA MET A 93 -20.65 -4.55 -3.42
C MET A 93 -21.89 -4.35 -4.31
N PRO A 94 -22.61 -3.21 -4.28
CA PRO A 94 -23.77 -3.01 -5.16
C PRO A 94 -23.38 -3.07 -6.64
N PHE A 95 -22.19 -2.56 -6.99
CA PHE A 95 -21.66 -2.65 -8.34
C PHE A 95 -21.40 -4.11 -8.75
N ILE A 96 -20.67 -4.87 -7.92
CA ILE A 96 -20.35 -6.28 -8.21
C ILE A 96 -21.63 -7.12 -8.32
N ALA A 97 -22.54 -6.99 -7.35
CA ALA A 97 -23.80 -7.73 -7.32
C ALA A 97 -24.66 -7.43 -8.55
N TRP A 98 -24.78 -6.16 -8.92
CA TRP A 98 -25.54 -5.75 -10.10
C TRP A 98 -24.90 -6.22 -11.40
N TYR A 99 -23.58 -6.09 -11.55
CA TYR A 99 -22.88 -6.40 -12.80
C TYR A 99 -22.80 -7.90 -13.07
N LEU A 100 -22.54 -8.71 -12.03
CA LEU A 100 -22.49 -10.18 -12.15
C LEU A 100 -23.87 -10.84 -11.99
N GLY A 101 -24.89 -10.10 -11.52
CA GLY A 101 -26.23 -10.64 -11.27
C GLY A 101 -26.25 -11.64 -10.11
N VAL A 102 -25.35 -11.51 -9.14
CA VAL A 102 -25.16 -12.46 -8.03
C VAL A 102 -25.78 -11.97 -6.73
N SER A 103 -25.88 -12.84 -5.73
CA SER A 103 -26.37 -12.45 -4.41
C SER A 103 -25.40 -11.52 -3.69
N TRP A 104 -25.88 -10.81 -2.66
CA TRP A 104 -25.03 -9.96 -1.83
C TRP A 104 -23.89 -10.73 -1.15
N LEU A 105 -24.12 -12.00 -0.80
CA LEU A 105 -23.10 -12.84 -0.18
C LEU A 105 -22.02 -13.24 -1.20
N ASP A 106 -22.43 -13.58 -2.42
CA ASP A 106 -21.48 -13.90 -3.49
C ASP A 106 -20.66 -12.66 -3.89
N ALA A 107 -21.30 -11.50 -3.95
CA ALA A 107 -20.60 -10.23 -4.19
C ALA A 107 -19.59 -9.92 -3.08
N LEU A 108 -19.92 -10.20 -1.82
CA LEU A 108 -18.98 -10.08 -0.69
C LEU A 108 -17.80 -11.04 -0.86
N LEU A 109 -18.05 -12.29 -1.27
CA LEU A 109 -17.00 -13.27 -1.50
C LEU A 109 -16.08 -12.86 -2.65
N VAL A 110 -16.62 -12.34 -3.75
CA VAL A 110 -15.84 -11.78 -4.88
C VAL A 110 -14.97 -10.63 -4.39
N ASP A 111 -15.56 -9.70 -3.64
CA ASP A 111 -14.86 -8.51 -3.12
C ASP A 111 -13.70 -8.90 -2.20
N VAL A 112 -13.96 -9.74 -1.20
CA VAL A 112 -12.93 -10.24 -0.27
C VAL A 112 -11.87 -11.05 -1.01
N SER A 113 -12.24 -11.83 -2.03
CA SER A 113 -11.29 -12.60 -2.84
C SER A 113 -10.35 -11.68 -3.63
N PHE A 114 -10.87 -10.62 -4.24
CA PHE A 114 -10.03 -9.63 -4.92
C PHE A 114 -9.16 -8.85 -3.93
N ALA A 115 -9.70 -8.40 -2.80
CA ALA A 115 -8.95 -7.71 -1.78
C ALA A 115 -7.78 -8.58 -1.26
N ALA A 116 -8.05 -9.84 -0.92
CA ALA A 116 -7.04 -10.78 -0.46
C ALA A 116 -5.99 -11.09 -1.54
N PHE A 117 -6.43 -11.28 -2.79
CA PHE A 117 -5.53 -11.48 -3.93
C PHE A 117 -4.59 -10.29 -4.11
N TYR A 118 -5.12 -9.07 -4.21
CA TYR A 118 -4.32 -7.86 -4.44
C TYR A 118 -3.41 -7.54 -3.25
N LEU A 119 -3.84 -7.84 -2.02
CA LEU A 119 -3.00 -7.70 -0.83
C LEU A 119 -1.77 -8.62 -0.91
N LEU A 120 -1.98 -9.91 -1.18
CA LEU A 120 -0.89 -10.88 -1.29
C LEU A 120 -0.01 -10.58 -2.51
N TYR A 121 -0.63 -10.28 -3.64
CA TYR A 121 0.06 -9.92 -4.88
C TYR A 121 0.92 -8.67 -4.72
N ALA A 122 0.39 -7.60 -4.12
CA ALA A 122 1.16 -6.39 -3.82
C ALA A 122 2.34 -6.68 -2.90
N PHE A 123 2.17 -7.50 -1.88
CA PHE A 123 3.28 -7.90 -1.02
C PHE A 123 4.39 -8.62 -1.80
N VAL A 124 4.04 -9.65 -2.58
CA VAL A 124 5.00 -10.44 -3.37
C VAL A 124 5.66 -9.59 -4.46
N PHE A 125 4.89 -8.77 -5.19
CA PHE A 125 5.40 -7.92 -6.25
C PHE A 125 6.36 -6.86 -5.70
N ASN A 126 6.01 -6.19 -4.60
CA ASN A 126 6.90 -5.22 -3.97
C ASN A 126 8.19 -5.87 -3.50
N TRP A 127 8.10 -7.04 -2.85
CA TRP A 127 9.28 -7.77 -2.41
C TRP A 127 10.18 -8.18 -3.59
N ALA A 128 9.60 -8.77 -4.63
CA ALA A 128 10.34 -9.15 -5.84
C ALA A 128 10.99 -7.93 -6.52
N TYR A 129 10.29 -6.81 -6.61
CA TYR A 129 10.81 -5.59 -7.21
C TYR A 129 11.99 -5.02 -6.43
N ASP A 130 11.95 -5.06 -5.10
CA ASP A 130 13.04 -4.58 -4.26
C ASP A 130 14.27 -5.52 -4.30
N VAL A 131 14.08 -6.82 -4.51
CA VAL A 131 15.18 -7.78 -4.76
C VAL A 131 15.83 -7.54 -6.13
N VAL A 132 15.03 -7.26 -7.17
CA VAL A 132 15.54 -7.03 -8.53
C VAL A 132 16.17 -5.64 -8.69
N PHE A 133 15.66 -4.63 -7.97
CA PHE A 133 16.18 -3.25 -7.97
C PHE A 133 16.57 -2.81 -6.55
N PRO A 134 17.68 -3.34 -6.00
CA PRO A 134 18.13 -2.97 -4.67
C PRO A 134 18.44 -1.46 -4.60
N LEU A 135 17.97 -0.83 -3.53
CA LEU A 135 18.27 0.58 -3.26
C LEU A 135 19.79 0.75 -3.06
N PRO A 136 20.40 1.86 -3.53
CA PRO A 136 21.81 2.12 -3.28
C PRO A 136 22.08 2.08 -1.77
N PRO A 137 23.21 1.50 -1.33
CA PRO A 137 23.57 1.50 0.07
C PRO A 137 23.50 2.93 0.60
N ARG A 138 22.80 3.08 1.73
CA ARG A 138 22.78 4.34 2.46
C ARG A 138 24.22 4.54 2.94
N ASN A 139 24.94 5.50 2.39
CA ASN A 139 26.27 5.86 2.88
C ASN A 139 26.14 6.34 4.33
N SER A 140 26.30 5.43 5.27
CA SER A 140 26.45 5.72 6.69
C SER A 140 27.86 5.29 7.06
N GLU A 141 28.85 6.14 6.80
CA GLU A 141 30.18 6.09 7.44
C GLU A 141 31.04 7.28 6.97
N SER A 142 30.85 8.42 7.62
CA SER A 142 31.98 9.22 8.06
C SER A 142 31.90 9.21 9.58
N GLY A 143 32.58 8.22 10.18
CA GLY A 143 32.74 8.16 11.63
C GLY A 143 33.39 9.44 12.15
N PRO A 144 33.18 9.81 13.42
CA PRO A 144 33.91 10.92 14.00
C PRO A 144 35.39 10.53 14.05
N ASP A 145 36.21 11.27 13.32
CA ASP A 145 37.67 11.16 13.37
C ASP A 145 38.13 11.24 14.84
N ASP A 146 38.82 10.18 15.23
CA ASP A 146 39.63 10.08 16.44
C ASP A 146 40.76 11.11 16.38
N HIS A 147 40.59 12.25 17.05
CA HIS A 147 41.69 13.16 17.36
C HIS A 147 41.64 13.64 18.81
N GLY A 148 42.35 12.90 19.66
CA GLY A 148 43.30 13.50 20.60
C GLY A 148 42.77 13.87 21.98
N TYR A 149 42.54 12.86 22.83
CA TYR A 149 42.54 13.06 24.29
C TYR A 149 43.58 12.14 24.94
N GLY A 150 44.84 12.58 24.95
CA GLY A 150 45.90 11.85 25.62
C GLY A 150 47.25 12.47 25.36
N ASP A 151 47.52 13.65 25.95
CA ASP A 151 48.89 14.11 26.26
C ASP A 151 48.87 15.50 26.91
N ARG A 152 48.39 15.62 28.17
CA ARG A 152 48.68 16.81 29.02
C ARG A 152 48.69 16.50 30.53
N GLN A 153 49.35 15.41 30.96
CA GLN A 153 49.53 15.16 32.40
C GLN A 153 50.95 14.79 32.84
N SER A 154 51.95 15.02 32.00
CA SER A 154 53.35 14.65 32.27
C SER A 154 54.34 15.83 32.39
N ALA A 155 53.89 17.10 32.30
CA ALA A 155 54.81 18.24 32.31
C ALA A 155 55.00 18.98 33.66
N ASP A 156 54.14 18.79 34.67
CA ASP A 156 54.21 19.59 35.91
C ASP A 156 54.90 18.90 37.11
N ARG A 157 55.76 17.89 36.88
CA ARG A 157 56.50 17.19 37.94
C ARG A 157 58.04 17.32 37.90
N ALA A 158 58.58 18.27 37.15
CA ALA A 158 60.01 18.57 37.20
C ALA A 158 60.23 20.09 37.14
N GLY A 159 60.43 20.72 38.30
CA GLY A 159 60.69 22.15 38.38
C GLY A 159 60.68 22.70 39.81
N SER A 160 61.38 22.01 40.71
CA SER A 160 61.92 22.56 41.95
C SER A 160 63.16 23.40 41.66
#